data_AF-A0A389MD77-F1
#
_entry.id   AF-A0A389MD77-F1
#
_cell.length_a   1.000
_cell.length_b   1.000
_cell.length_c   1.000
_cell.angle_alpha   90.00
_cell.angle_beta   90.00
_cell.angle_gamma   90.00
#
_symmetry.space_group_name_H-M   'P 1'
#
loop_
_entity.id
_entity.type
_entity.pdbx_description
1 polymer ?
#
loop_
_entity_poly.entity_id
_entity_poly.type
_entity_poly.pdbx_seq_one_letter_code
_entity_poly.pdbx_strand_id
1 'polypeptide(L)'
;MALLEIMGINERSFARRKAENGLLKTDESERVARLIRIVDAATDLFEGDRSAALDWIRRPAPAFGGIAPVEMLASEAGALEVNRLIGRLEYGVFG
;
A
#
# COMPACT_ATOMS: atom_id res chain seq x y z
N MET A 1 2.46 -12.54 2.40
CA MET A 1 2.67 -11.51 3.44
C MET A 1 1.31 -10.96 3.88
N ALA A 2 1.07 -10.84 5.19
CA ALA A 2 -0.16 -10.25 5.70
C ALA A 2 -0.05 -8.71 5.70
N LEU A 3 -1.16 -8.00 5.45
CA LEU A 3 -1.13 -6.53 5.35
C LEU A 3 -0.59 -5.86 6.63
N LEU A 4 -0.95 -6.37 7.80
CA LEU A 4 -0.48 -5.84 9.08
C LEU A 4 1.06 -5.90 9.20
N GLU A 5 1.66 -6.97 8.69
CA GLU A 5 3.12 -7.17 8.70
C GLU A 5 3.83 -6.12 7.84
N ILE A 6 3.31 -5.87 6.63
CA ILE A 6 3.83 -4.81 5.73
C ILE A 6 3.73 -3.43 6.38
N MET A 7 2.64 -3.18 7.10
CA MET A 7 2.45 -1.94 7.84
C MET A 7 3.18 -1.91 9.19
N GLY A 8 4.03 -2.89 9.50
CA GLY A 8 4.76 -2.95 10.78
C GLY A 8 3.86 -2.99 12.02
N ILE A 9 2.59 -3.40 11.85
CA ILE A 9 1.61 -3.51 12.92
C ILE A 9 1.71 -4.92 13.50
N ASN A 10 2.10 -5.00 14.77
CA ASN A 10 2.16 -6.29 15.47
C ASN A 10 0.75 -6.90 15.58
N GLU A 11 0.54 -8.03 14.93
CA GLU A 11 -0.78 -8.68 14.80
C GLU A 11 -1.41 -9.02 16.16
N ARG A 12 -0.62 -9.53 17.12
CA ARG A 12 -1.10 -9.86 18.47
C ARG A 12 -1.52 -8.60 19.23
N SER A 13 -0.74 -7.53 19.13
CA SER A 13 -1.03 -6.24 19.78
C SER A 13 -2.27 -5.59 19.18
N PHE A 14 -2.41 -5.64 17.86
CA PHE A 14 -3.59 -5.16 17.14
C PHE A 14 -4.84 -5.96 17.52
N ALA A 15 -4.76 -7.30 17.54
CA ALA A 15 -5.87 -8.17 17.90
C ALA A 15 -6.36 -7.93 19.33
N ARG A 16 -5.45 -7.82 20.30
CA ARG A 16 -5.79 -7.49 21.69
C ARG A 16 -6.50 -6.14 21.78
N ARG A 17 -5.93 -5.10 21.17
CA ARG A 17 -6.54 -3.76 21.23
C ARG A 17 -7.89 -3.71 20.54
N LYS A 18 -8.05 -4.42 19.42
CA LYS A 18 -9.34 -4.53 18.72
C LYS A 18 -10.40 -5.19 19.62
N ALA A 19 -10.04 -6.23 20.38
CA ALA A 19 -10.96 -6.87 21.33
C ALA A 19 -11.39 -5.93 22.47
N GLU A 20 -10.55 -4.96 22.83
CA GLU A 20 -10.83 -3.92 23.83
C GLU A 20 -11.54 -2.68 23.24
N ASN A 21 -11.98 -2.72 21.97
CA ASN A 21 -12.52 -1.57 21.22
C ASN A 21 -11.58 -0.35 21.18
N GLY A 22 -10.26 -0.57 21.28
CA GLY A 22 -9.27 0.49 21.21
C GLY A 22 -8.97 0.96 19.79
N LEU A 23 -8.57 2.22 19.66
CA LEU A 23 -8.22 2.87 18.39
C LEU A 23 -6.81 2.52 17.91
N LEU A 24 -6.57 2.64 16.59
CA LEU A 24 -5.21 2.64 16.04
C LEU A 24 -4.34 3.69 16.74
N LYS A 25 -3.05 3.40 16.91
CA LYS A 25 -2.08 4.42 17.34
C LYS A 25 -1.91 5.42 16.20
N THR A 26 -1.37 6.59 16.50
CA THR A 26 -1.10 7.63 15.50
C THR A 26 -0.23 7.09 14.37
N ASP A 27 0.86 6.39 14.69
CA ASP A 27 1.78 5.83 13.69
C ASP A 27 1.13 4.74 12.82
N GLU A 28 0.27 3.91 13.41
CA GLU A 28 -0.48 2.89 12.67
C GLU A 28 -1.55 3.54 11.78
N SER A 29 -2.16 4.63 12.23
CA SER A 29 -3.15 5.41 11.47
C SER A 29 -2.50 6.08 10.26
N GLU A 30 -1.31 6.67 10.43
CA GLU A 30 -0.52 7.24 9.34
C GLU A 30 -0.16 6.19 8.29
N ARG A 31 0.25 5.01 8.74
CA ARG A 31 0.52 3.87 7.87
C ARG A 31 -0.73 3.44 7.09
N VAL A 32 -1.87 3.27 7.76
CA VAL A 32 -3.13 2.95 7.08
C VAL A 32 -3.53 4.05 6.09
N ALA A 33 -3.37 5.32 6.44
CA ALA A 33 -3.65 6.44 5.55
C ALA A 33 -2.75 6.41 4.30
N ARG A 34 -1.47 6.05 4.43
CA ARG A 34 -0.56 5.85 3.28
C ARG A 34 -1.05 4.75 2.36
N LEU A 35 -1.47 3.61 2.91
CA LEU A 35 -2.05 2.53 2.11
C LEU A 35 -3.29 2.98 1.35
N ILE A 36 -4.21 3.69 2.01
CA ILE A 36 -5.43 4.21 1.39
C ILE A 36 -5.09 5.10 0.19
N ARG A 37 -4.18 6.07 0.37
CA ARG A 37 -3.75 6.98 -0.73
C ARG A 37 -3.23 6.23 -1.95
N ILE A 38 -2.47 5.14 -1.75
CA ILE A 38 -1.91 4.35 -2.85
C ILE A 38 -2.96 3.47 -3.51
N VAL A 39 -3.87 2.88 -2.73
CA VAL A 39 -4.99 2.10 -3.28
C VAL A 39 -5.90 2.99 -4.11
N ASP A 40 -6.18 4.21 -3.66
CA ASP A 40 -7.01 5.16 -4.39
C ASP A 40 -6.34 5.57 -5.71
N ALA A 41 -5.06 5.99 -5.67
CA ALA A 41 -4.31 6.33 -6.88
C ALA A 41 -4.19 5.15 -7.86
N ALA A 42 -3.97 3.93 -7.36
CA ALA A 42 -3.98 2.74 -8.21
C ALA A 42 -5.38 2.47 -8.78
N THR A 43 -6.45 2.70 -8.02
CA THR A 43 -7.82 2.52 -8.50
C THR A 43 -8.12 3.50 -9.64
N ASP A 44 -7.63 4.74 -9.55
CA ASP A 44 -7.73 5.73 -10.63
C ASP A 44 -6.95 5.29 -11.89
N LEU A 45 -5.73 4.76 -11.73
CA LEU A 45 -4.94 4.18 -12.83
C LEU A 45 -5.67 3.04 -13.55
N PHE A 46 -6.48 2.26 -12.83
CA PHE A 46 -7.30 1.17 -13.37
C PHE A 46 -8.74 1.60 -13.67
N GLU A 47 -8.98 2.89 -13.93
CA GLU A 47 -10.28 3.44 -14.36
C GLU A 47 -11.44 3.11 -13.39
N GLY A 48 -11.16 3.05 -12.09
CA GLY A 48 -12.13 2.71 -11.06
C GLY A 48 -12.21 1.21 -10.72
N ASP A 49 -11.50 0.33 -11.43
CA ASP A 49 -11.43 -1.09 -11.08
C ASP A 49 -10.53 -1.32 -9.86
N ARG A 50 -11.16 -1.26 -8.69
CA ARG A 50 -10.50 -1.49 -7.41
C ARG A 50 -9.96 -2.92 -7.27
N SER A 51 -10.55 -3.91 -7.94
CA SER A 51 -10.03 -5.29 -7.87
C SER A 51 -8.71 -5.39 -8.64
N ALA A 52 -8.68 -4.82 -9.86
CA ALA A 52 -7.46 -4.75 -10.66
C ALA A 52 -6.35 -3.97 -9.93
N ALA A 53 -6.69 -2.86 -9.28
CA ALA A 53 -5.76 -2.07 -8.48
C ALA A 53 -5.16 -2.88 -7.31
N LEU A 54 -6.01 -3.58 -6.54
CA LEU A 54 -5.55 -4.43 -5.44
C LEU A 54 -4.69 -5.60 -5.91
N ASP A 55 -4.99 -6.17 -7.07
CA ASP A 55 -4.16 -7.22 -7.64
C ASP A 55 -2.82 -6.68 -8.16
N TRP A 56 -2.82 -5.48 -8.75
CA TRP A 56 -1.60 -4.83 -9.24
C TRP A 56 -0.63 -4.49 -8.10
N ILE A 57 -1.11 -3.86 -7.01
CA ILE A 57 -0.22 -3.50 -5.89
C ILE A 57 0.40 -4.73 -5.20
N ARG A 58 -0.18 -5.92 -5.37
CA ARG A 58 0.32 -7.18 -4.80
C ARG A 58 1.26 -7.94 -5.74
N ARG A 59 1.35 -7.54 -7.00
CA ARG A 59 2.21 -8.19 -7.98
C ARG A 59 3.60 -7.55 -7.98
N PRO A 60 4.68 -8.35 -8.05
CA PRO A 60 6.04 -7.86 -8.33
C PRO A 60 6.08 -6.85 -9.47
N ALA A 61 6.69 -5.69 -9.23
CA ALA A 61 6.88 -4.66 -10.25
C ALA A 61 8.35 -4.65 -10.73
N PRO A 62 8.62 -4.77 -12.04
CA PRO A 62 9.99 -4.67 -12.58
C PRO A 62 10.70 -3.37 -12.17
N ALA A 63 9.98 -2.24 -12.17
CA ALA A 63 10.46 -0.94 -11.72
C ALA A 63 10.99 -0.91 -10.27
N PHE A 64 10.62 -1.89 -9.44
CA PHE A 64 11.09 -2.04 -8.05
C PHE A 64 11.97 -3.29 -7.88
N GLY A 65 12.60 -3.77 -8.96
CA GLY A 65 13.46 -4.96 -8.91
C GLY A 65 12.71 -6.25 -8.56
N GLY A 66 11.41 -6.31 -8.88
CA GLY A 66 10.55 -7.46 -8.55
C GLY A 66 9.91 -7.40 -7.17
N ILE A 67 10.04 -6.31 -6.43
CA ILE A 67 9.30 -6.07 -5.18
C ILE A 67 7.87 -5.63 -5.52
N ALA A 68 6.86 -6.11 -4.78
CA ALA A 68 5.49 -5.66 -5.00
C ALA A 68 5.28 -4.22 -4.48
N PRO A 69 4.48 -3.37 -5.16
CA PRO A 69 4.22 -2.01 -4.69
C PRO A 69 3.75 -1.91 -3.24
N VAL A 70 2.93 -2.86 -2.78
CA VAL A 70 2.43 -2.89 -1.39
C VAL A 70 3.57 -3.02 -0.37
N GLU A 71 4.63 -3.75 -0.69
CA GLU A 71 5.79 -3.94 0.21
C GLU A 71 6.61 -2.66 0.35
N MET A 72 6.64 -1.81 -0.68
CA MET A 72 7.29 -0.50 -0.64
C MET A 72 6.61 0.45 0.36
N LEU A 73 5.35 0.20 0.72
CA LEU A 73 4.55 1.06 1.61
C LEU A 73 4.97 0.98 3.08
N ALA A 74 5.95 0.15 3.42
CA ALA A 74 6.57 0.13 4.74
C ALA A 74 7.17 1.50 5.15
N SER A 75 7.52 2.35 4.17
CA SER A 75 8.03 3.71 4.39
C SER A 75 7.32 4.76 3.54
N GLU A 76 7.35 6.03 3.97
CA GLU A 76 6.86 7.15 3.15
C GLU A 76 7.67 7.29 1.85
N ALA A 77 8.99 7.09 1.91
CA ALA A 77 9.85 7.15 0.72
C ALA A 77 9.45 6.09 -0.31
N GLY A 78 9.22 4.85 0.11
CA GLY A 78 8.77 3.80 -0.80
C GLY A 78 7.38 4.08 -1.39
N ALA A 79 6.43 4.61 -0.60
CA ALA A 79 5.14 5.03 -1.13
C ALA A 79 5.25 6.17 -2.16
N LEU A 80 6.19 7.08 -1.99
CA LEU A 80 6.46 8.12 -2.98
C LEU A 80 6.96 7.49 -4.30
N GLU A 81 7.81 6.47 -4.25
CA GLU A 81 8.22 5.73 -5.45
C GLU A 81 7.05 5.01 -6.12
N VAL A 82 6.12 4.43 -5.34
CA VAL A 82 4.90 3.83 -5.89
C VAL A 82 4.05 4.87 -6.62
N ASN A 83 3.81 6.03 -6.01
CA ASN A 83 3.09 7.12 -6.67
C ASN A 83 3.79 7.60 -7.95
N ARG A 84 5.12 7.70 -7.95
CA ARG A 84 5.86 8.03 -9.17
C ARG A 84 5.72 6.97 -10.25
N LEU A 85 5.70 5.68 -9.89
CA LEU A 85 5.44 4.61 -10.84
C LEU A 85 4.02 4.72 -11.42
N ILE A 86 3.00 4.91 -10.57
CA ILE A 86 1.61 5.11 -11.01
C ILE A 86 1.54 6.25 -12.03
N GLY A 87 2.09 7.42 -11.71
CA GLY A 87 2.10 8.55 -12.64
C GLY A 87 2.80 8.23 -13.97
N ARG A 88 3.91 7.48 -13.98
CA ARG A 88 4.53 7.05 -15.24
C ARG A 88 3.63 6.12 -16.05
N LEU A 89 2.93 5.21 -15.39
CA LEU A 89 2.02 4.26 -16.04
C LEU A 89 0.81 4.96 -16.66
N GLU A 90 0.28 6.00 -16.03
CA GLU A 90 -0.81 6.84 -16.60
C GLU A 90 -0.43 7.46 -17.95
N TYR A 91 0.84 7.84 -18.13
CA TYR A 91 1.36 8.38 -19.40
C TYR A 91 1.94 7.31 -20.34
N GLY A 92 1.71 6.02 -20.06
CA GLY A 92 2.20 4.90 -20.89
C GLY A 92 3.73 4.71 -20.85
N VAL A 93 4.40 5.23 -19.83
CA VAL A 93 5.85 5.08 -19.63
C VAL A 93 6.10 3.82 -18.79
N PHE A 94 6.41 2.72 -19.47
CA PHE A 94 6.79 1.46 -18.83
C PHE A 94 8.28 1.46 -18.49
N GLY A 95 8.64 1.11 -17.26
CA GLY A 95 10.03 1.00 -16.77
C GLY A 95 10.18 -0.09 -15.73
#